data_AF-D2RJW2-F1
#
_entry.id   AF-D2RJW2-F1
#
_cell.length_a   1.000
_cell.length_b   1.000
_cell.length_c   1.000
_cell.angle_alpha   90.00
_cell.angle_beta   90.00
_cell.angle_gamma   90.00
#
_symmetry.space_group_name_H-M   'P 1'
#
loop_
_entity.id
_entity.type
_entity.pdbx_description
1 polymer ?
#
loop_
_entity_poly.entity_id
_entity_poly.type
_entity_poly.pdbx_seq_one_letter_code
_entity_poly.pdbx_strand_id
1 'polypeptide(L)'
;MQQLQLVFKKKCVHFSAFMKNRGKDRLGSTLFWVLVLYSFAFLSTFGVSRQIPVAFQDYLPLGKSLAVVFGLVYFLTGIFPLKEFRSKARAALLAILSWLAGYSWIFFHLVHNPYNITMYTRLYVRYYRSGIMFFLFLLMVELLLANQKKNRLLLWIQQGAAFFLTFFLQLCPLVYVGYFMKYRSLFDDISLLSILATNVKEAGEYLRSMFSGGQLAIFACGLLLLLAISWKFSIREPRRKILYTKLQQAVLVFFVFVMFFTVAYKGSAYFPLDVYVGLHKLEGGPMHAFDALKKNIRKNQQQISLDKEKALPMKLPGTVILVVGETACRDYMAAFNPEYPLETTPWESSIRRTDGFFFFPQAYSNFSNTVMALSQSLTSSNQYNNMPLGESVDLVSLARKAGYHTYWFSTQGKGEVWDAAITTLASQADTRKWMPWKHDGQLLELLKMVPADQNNFIILHLNGSHYRYRDRVPKKFAQDHTFSQVPKEEGEFDTSLAYTDEVLQQVYQYSHKHLNLQVMVYFSDHGENMKYKHVSHPFTFDMVRIPMWIYLSPAYRRAYPATGKALQAHENTVFTNDLIFETVCGLIQAPSNHYNPQYDLSHPAYAITKDNAKTMRGEYSIQEDPIWEKKTGEED
;
A
#
# COMPACT_ATOMS: atom_id res chain seq x y z
N MET A 1 42.65 -52.74 -17.34
CA MET A 1 41.22 -52.92 -17.00
C MET A 1 41.00 -53.59 -15.63
N GLN A 2 41.67 -54.71 -15.31
CA GLN A 2 41.54 -55.40 -14.02
C GLN A 2 41.99 -54.57 -12.80
N GLN A 3 43.03 -53.74 -12.91
CA GLN A 3 43.42 -52.82 -11.81
C GLN A 3 42.38 -51.71 -11.55
N LEU A 4 41.69 -51.21 -12.59
CA LEU A 4 40.60 -50.23 -12.43
C LEU A 4 39.39 -50.85 -11.73
N GLN A 5 39.04 -52.10 -12.09
CA GLN A 5 37.98 -52.85 -11.43
C GLN A 5 38.32 -53.15 -9.96
N LEU A 6 39.58 -53.44 -9.63
CA LEU A 6 40.00 -53.69 -8.25
C LEU A 6 39.94 -52.43 -7.38
N VAL A 7 40.30 -51.26 -7.94
CA VAL A 7 40.17 -49.95 -7.26
C VAL A 7 38.70 -49.57 -7.07
N PHE A 8 37.84 -49.81 -8.07
CA PHE A 8 36.40 -49.59 -7.96
C PHE A 8 35.76 -50.53 -6.92
N LYS A 9 36.12 -51.82 -6.91
CA LYS A 9 35.61 -52.80 -5.94
C LYS A 9 36.06 -52.47 -4.51
N LYS A 10 37.32 -52.06 -4.31
CA LYS A 10 37.81 -51.58 -2.99
C LYS A 10 37.10 -50.29 -2.53
N LYS A 11 36.84 -49.33 -3.43
CA LYS A 11 36.08 -48.12 -3.09
C LYS A 11 34.59 -48.40 -2.84
N CYS A 12 33.96 -49.31 -3.57
CA CYS A 12 32.57 -49.74 -3.36
C CYS A 12 32.39 -50.54 -2.07
N VAL A 13 33.37 -51.37 -1.68
CA VAL A 13 33.34 -52.10 -0.39
C VAL A 13 33.53 -51.12 0.77
N HIS A 14 34.38 -50.10 0.66
CA HIS A 14 34.44 -49.02 1.65
C HIS A 14 33.16 -48.17 1.69
N PHE A 15 32.51 -47.92 0.56
CA PHE A 15 31.22 -47.22 0.49
C PHE A 15 30.08 -48.05 1.11
N SER A 16 30.05 -49.37 0.86
CA SER A 16 29.10 -50.32 1.44
C SER A 16 29.31 -50.50 2.96
N ALA A 17 30.56 -50.60 3.42
CA ALA A 17 30.91 -50.68 4.84
C ALA A 17 30.65 -49.36 5.59
N PHE A 18 30.86 -48.20 4.94
CA PHE A 18 30.49 -46.88 5.46
C PHE A 18 28.96 -46.73 5.66
N MET A 19 28.16 -47.40 4.82
CA MET A 19 26.69 -47.42 4.92
C MET A 19 26.17 -48.38 6.00
N LYS A 20 26.89 -49.49 6.29
CA LYS A 20 26.36 -50.62 7.08
C LYS A 20 26.24 -50.40 8.59
N ASN A 21 26.99 -49.46 9.20
CA ASN A 21 26.99 -49.23 10.66
C ASN A 21 26.50 -47.83 11.10
N ARG A 22 26.02 -47.00 10.16
CA ARG A 22 25.52 -45.64 10.43
C ARG A 22 24.07 -45.41 9.99
N GLY A 23 23.40 -46.42 9.45
CA GLY A 23 22.05 -46.30 8.89
C GLY A 23 21.01 -45.81 9.90
N LYS A 24 21.00 -46.39 11.12
CA LYS A 24 20.06 -46.00 12.20
C LYS A 24 20.28 -44.56 12.67
N ASP A 25 21.53 -44.15 12.93
CA ASP A 25 21.85 -42.79 13.39
C ASP A 25 21.58 -41.71 12.34
N ARG A 26 21.79 -42.05 11.06
CA ARG A 26 21.50 -41.17 9.92
C ARG A 26 20.00 -41.02 9.71
N LEU A 27 19.27 -42.13 9.76
CA LEU A 27 17.81 -42.13 9.66
C LEU A 27 17.19 -41.33 10.82
N GLY A 28 17.61 -41.60 12.06
CA GLY A 28 17.15 -40.87 13.23
C GLY A 28 17.48 -39.37 13.16
N SER A 29 18.68 -39.00 12.68
CA SER A 29 19.02 -37.58 12.49
C SER A 29 18.19 -36.93 11.38
N THR A 30 17.91 -37.64 10.28
CA THR A 30 17.09 -37.14 9.17
C THR A 30 15.65 -36.92 9.62
N LEU A 31 15.07 -37.94 10.27
CA LEU A 31 13.73 -37.89 10.83
C LEU A 31 13.57 -36.73 11.82
N PHE A 32 14.54 -36.52 12.71
CA PHE A 32 14.51 -35.38 13.63
C PHE A 32 14.36 -34.04 12.89
N TRP A 33 15.20 -33.77 11.88
CA TRP A 33 15.14 -32.50 11.16
C TRP A 33 13.84 -32.32 10.38
N VAL A 34 13.38 -33.38 9.71
CA VAL A 34 12.14 -33.34 8.95
C VAL A 34 10.94 -33.17 9.88
N LEU A 35 10.88 -33.87 11.01
CA LEU A 35 9.78 -33.71 11.97
C LEU A 35 9.72 -32.28 12.52
N VAL A 36 10.86 -31.68 12.86
CA VAL A 36 10.89 -30.30 13.38
C VAL A 36 10.50 -29.27 12.30
N LEU A 37 10.93 -29.46 11.05
CA LEU A 37 10.58 -28.58 9.93
C LEU A 37 9.10 -28.66 9.52
N TYR A 38 8.32 -29.58 10.07
CA TYR A 38 6.94 -29.83 9.67
C TYR A 38 5.93 -29.88 10.81
N SER A 39 6.38 -29.92 12.07
CA SER A 39 5.51 -29.80 13.23
C SER A 39 4.72 -28.49 13.19
N PHE A 40 5.36 -27.38 12.81
CA PHE A 40 4.70 -26.09 12.65
C PHE A 40 3.62 -26.12 11.56
N ALA A 41 3.90 -26.77 10.43
CA ALA A 41 2.93 -26.89 9.34
C ALA A 41 1.72 -27.67 9.80
N PHE A 42 1.94 -28.86 10.37
CA PHE A 42 0.86 -29.70 10.85
C PHE A 42 -0.05 -28.96 11.84
N LEU A 43 0.55 -28.27 12.82
CA LEU A 43 -0.20 -27.49 13.81
C LEU A 43 -1.03 -26.38 13.17
N SER A 44 -0.46 -25.59 12.25
CA SER A 44 -1.20 -24.52 11.59
C SER A 44 -2.26 -25.06 10.62
N THR A 45 -1.95 -26.09 9.83
CA THR A 45 -2.93 -26.70 8.92
C THR A 45 -4.10 -27.32 9.68
N PHE A 46 -3.82 -27.98 10.79
CA PHE A 46 -4.84 -28.53 11.67
C PHE A 46 -5.69 -27.42 12.28
N GLY A 47 -5.06 -26.33 12.75
CA GLY A 47 -5.76 -25.14 13.25
C GLY A 47 -6.70 -24.50 12.21
N VAL A 48 -6.20 -24.27 10.99
CA VAL A 48 -7.01 -23.71 9.89
C VAL A 48 -8.15 -24.64 9.51
N SER A 49 -7.89 -25.95 9.41
CA SER A 49 -8.91 -26.95 9.06
C SER A 49 -10.05 -27.07 10.08
N ARG A 50 -9.82 -26.66 11.34
CA ARG A 50 -10.87 -26.56 12.37
C ARG A 50 -11.80 -25.37 12.16
N GLN A 51 -11.32 -24.31 11.52
CA GLN A 51 -12.14 -23.13 11.21
C GLN A 51 -12.99 -23.40 9.97
N ILE A 52 -12.36 -23.84 8.88
CA ILE A 52 -13.00 -24.13 7.58
C ILE A 52 -12.35 -25.35 6.92
N PRO A 53 -13.12 -26.29 6.32
CA PRO A 53 -12.56 -27.40 5.56
C PRO A 53 -11.71 -26.92 4.37
N VAL A 54 -10.50 -27.46 4.23
CA VAL A 54 -9.59 -27.12 3.13
C VAL A 54 -9.32 -28.35 2.27
N ALA A 55 -9.34 -28.18 0.95
CA ALA A 55 -9.12 -29.28 0.03
C ALA A 55 -7.67 -29.80 0.11
N PHE A 56 -7.52 -31.13 0.16
CA PHE A 56 -6.20 -31.78 0.25
C PHE A 56 -5.25 -31.36 -0.88
N GLN A 57 -5.79 -31.07 -2.07
CA GLN A 57 -5.03 -30.61 -3.23
C GLN A 57 -4.22 -29.33 -2.98
N ASP A 58 -4.73 -28.41 -2.15
CA ASP A 58 -4.04 -27.15 -1.86
C ASP A 58 -2.82 -27.37 -0.94
N TYR A 59 -2.80 -28.47 -0.16
CA TYR A 59 -1.68 -28.89 0.67
C TYR A 59 -0.74 -29.92 0.03
N LEU A 60 -1.14 -30.55 -1.08
CA LEU A 60 -0.30 -31.53 -1.78
C LEU A 60 1.13 -31.02 -2.11
N PRO A 61 1.35 -29.74 -2.50
CA PRO A 61 2.69 -29.23 -2.75
C PRO A 61 3.60 -29.23 -1.51
N LEU A 62 3.02 -29.11 -0.32
CA LEU A 62 3.74 -29.22 0.96
C LEU A 62 4.21 -30.67 1.16
N GLY A 63 3.35 -31.66 0.90
CA GLY A 63 3.67 -33.08 0.93
C GLY A 63 4.80 -33.47 -0.05
N LYS A 64 4.81 -32.91 -1.27
CA LYS A 64 5.92 -33.12 -2.21
C LYS A 64 7.24 -32.56 -1.69
N SER A 65 7.19 -31.44 -0.97
CA SER A 65 8.37 -30.81 -0.39
C SER A 65 8.94 -31.67 0.75
N LEU A 66 8.11 -32.43 1.48
CA LEU A 66 8.56 -33.38 2.52
C LEU A 66 9.51 -34.41 1.94
N ALA A 67 9.10 -35.06 0.87
CA ALA A 67 9.87 -36.12 0.22
C ALA A 67 11.24 -35.59 -0.25
N VAL A 68 11.26 -34.39 -0.84
CA VAL A 68 12.49 -33.75 -1.34
C VAL A 68 13.45 -33.40 -0.19
N VAL A 69 12.96 -32.76 0.88
CA VAL A 69 13.77 -32.39 2.04
C VAL A 69 14.33 -33.62 2.73
N PHE A 70 13.48 -34.64 2.94
CA PHE A 70 13.89 -35.90 3.54
C PHE A 70 15.02 -36.54 2.72
N GLY A 71 14.83 -36.66 1.39
CA GLY A 71 15.84 -37.22 0.49
C GLY A 71 17.16 -36.46 0.53
N LEU A 72 17.12 -35.13 0.46
CA LEU A 72 18.31 -34.27 0.48
C LEU A 72 19.04 -34.32 1.83
N VAL A 73 18.32 -34.19 2.95
CA VAL A 73 18.92 -34.28 4.30
C VAL A 73 19.53 -35.67 4.51
N TYR A 74 18.83 -36.74 4.12
CA TYR A 74 19.33 -38.11 4.22
C TYR A 74 20.61 -38.31 3.39
N PHE A 75 20.64 -37.77 2.17
CA PHE A 75 21.80 -37.79 1.30
C PHE A 75 23.00 -37.05 1.94
N LEU A 76 22.79 -35.83 2.43
CA LEU A 76 23.84 -35.02 3.07
C LEU A 76 24.41 -35.67 4.33
N THR A 77 23.58 -36.32 5.15
CA THR A 77 24.07 -37.06 6.35
C THR A 77 25.00 -38.23 5.98
N GLY A 78 25.00 -38.66 4.72
CA GLY A 78 25.92 -39.68 4.21
C GLY A 78 27.20 -39.14 3.64
N ILE A 79 27.20 -37.88 3.22
CA ILE A 79 28.37 -37.27 2.63
C ILE A 79 29.20 -36.59 3.72
N PHE A 80 28.57 -36.00 4.74
CA PHE A 80 29.23 -35.20 5.76
C PHE A 80 29.29 -35.92 7.13
N PRO A 81 30.32 -35.65 7.95
CA PRO A 81 30.38 -36.18 9.31
C PRO A 81 29.15 -35.76 10.14
N LEU A 82 28.48 -36.75 10.74
CA LEU A 82 27.17 -36.54 11.38
C LEU A 82 27.20 -35.49 12.50
N LYS A 83 28.29 -35.42 13.27
CA LYS A 83 28.46 -34.42 14.35
C LYS A 83 28.51 -32.99 13.81
N GLU A 84 29.22 -32.79 12.70
CA GLU A 84 29.35 -31.49 12.03
C GLU A 84 28.04 -31.10 11.35
N PHE A 85 27.46 -32.05 10.60
CA PHE A 85 26.16 -31.88 9.98
C PHE A 85 25.10 -31.45 11.01
N ARG A 86 25.00 -32.15 12.15
CA ARG A 86 24.07 -31.79 13.24
C ARG A 86 24.33 -30.38 13.76
N SER A 87 25.58 -29.98 13.95
CA SER A 87 25.91 -28.63 14.42
C SER A 87 25.51 -27.53 13.43
N LYS A 88 25.72 -27.76 12.13
CA LYS A 88 25.37 -26.80 11.07
C LYS A 88 23.87 -26.76 10.79
N ALA A 89 23.21 -27.92 10.80
CA ALA A 89 21.77 -28.02 10.71
C ALA A 89 21.07 -27.34 11.89
N ARG A 90 21.61 -27.38 13.12
CA ARG A 90 21.08 -26.59 14.26
C ARG A 90 21.12 -25.10 13.99
N ALA A 91 22.24 -24.58 13.46
CA ALA A 91 22.39 -23.16 13.15
C ALA A 91 21.39 -22.72 12.06
N ALA A 92 21.33 -23.46 10.96
CA ALA A 92 20.39 -23.19 9.86
C ALA A 92 18.93 -23.33 10.32
N LEU A 93 18.60 -24.32 11.16
CA LEU A 93 17.24 -24.47 11.68
C LEU A 93 16.84 -23.28 12.53
N LEU A 94 17.67 -22.86 13.49
CA LEU A 94 17.35 -21.72 14.36
C LEU A 94 17.11 -20.43 13.58
N ALA A 95 17.82 -20.22 12.47
CA ALA A 95 17.56 -19.12 11.56
C ALA A 95 16.12 -19.18 11.00
N ILE A 96 15.70 -20.36 10.55
CA ILE A 96 14.43 -20.58 9.84
C ILE A 96 13.24 -20.82 10.76
N LEU A 97 13.46 -21.15 12.05
CA LEU A 97 12.34 -21.30 12.99
C LEU A 97 11.50 -20.03 13.10
N SER A 98 12.14 -18.85 13.05
CA SER A 98 11.41 -17.57 13.04
C SER A 98 10.49 -17.45 11.83
N TRP A 99 10.95 -17.89 10.66
CA TRP A 99 10.17 -17.93 9.42
C TRP A 99 8.98 -18.88 9.54
N LEU A 100 9.24 -20.15 9.87
CA LEU A 100 8.19 -21.17 9.96
C LEU A 100 7.18 -20.82 11.06
N ALA A 101 7.64 -20.40 12.24
CA ALA A 101 6.77 -20.02 13.34
C ALA A 101 5.98 -18.73 13.02
N GLY A 102 6.62 -17.72 12.45
CA GLY A 102 5.99 -16.44 12.13
C GLY A 102 4.84 -16.60 11.14
N TYR A 103 5.08 -17.25 9.99
CA TYR A 103 4.02 -17.48 9.01
C TYR A 103 2.98 -18.49 9.51
N SER A 104 3.37 -19.59 10.17
CA SER A 104 2.36 -20.49 10.76
C SER A 104 1.48 -19.77 11.79
N TRP A 105 2.05 -18.85 12.58
CA TRP A 105 1.28 -18.05 13.54
C TRP A 105 0.33 -17.07 12.84
N ILE A 106 0.78 -16.35 11.80
CA ILE A 106 -0.05 -15.43 11.01
C ILE A 106 -1.26 -16.18 10.43
N PHE A 107 -1.02 -17.26 9.67
CA PHE A 107 -2.10 -17.96 8.97
C PHE A 107 -3.01 -18.76 9.90
N PHE A 108 -2.54 -19.13 11.09
CA PHE A 108 -3.39 -19.70 12.14
C PHE A 108 -4.39 -18.68 12.71
N HIS A 109 -3.98 -17.41 12.87
CA HIS A 109 -4.80 -16.35 13.43
C HIS A 109 -5.53 -15.50 12.38
N LEU A 110 -5.25 -15.71 11.10
CA LEU A 110 -5.94 -15.06 10.00
C LEU A 110 -7.40 -15.52 9.96
N VAL A 111 -8.32 -14.58 9.76
CA VAL A 111 -9.74 -14.91 9.61
C VAL A 111 -9.97 -15.53 8.24
N HIS A 112 -10.43 -16.77 8.23
CA HIS A 112 -10.75 -17.51 7.02
C HIS A 112 -12.24 -17.46 6.75
N ASN A 113 -12.61 -17.31 5.48
CA ASN A 113 -13.99 -17.42 4.98
C ASN A 113 -14.01 -18.25 3.67
N PRO A 114 -15.18 -18.69 3.18
CA PRO A 114 -15.26 -19.50 1.96
C PRO A 114 -14.65 -18.85 0.71
N TYR A 115 -14.58 -17.52 0.66
CA TYR A 115 -14.07 -16.78 -0.49
C TYR A 115 -12.54 -16.66 -0.49
N ASN A 116 -11.91 -16.53 0.68
CA ASN A 116 -10.47 -16.26 0.80
C ASN A 116 -9.62 -17.50 1.17
N ILE A 117 -10.23 -18.56 1.71
CA ILE A 117 -9.52 -19.70 2.29
C ILE A 117 -8.55 -20.37 1.31
N THR A 118 -8.95 -20.53 0.04
CA THR A 118 -8.12 -21.16 -0.99
C THR A 118 -6.90 -20.31 -1.31
N MET A 119 -7.07 -19.00 -1.46
CA MET A 119 -5.98 -18.07 -1.73
C MET A 119 -4.99 -18.05 -0.56
N TYR A 120 -5.49 -17.89 0.66
CA TYR A 120 -4.66 -17.84 1.86
C TYR A 120 -3.94 -19.15 2.13
N THR A 121 -4.59 -20.29 1.92
CA THR A 121 -3.94 -21.61 2.02
C THR A 121 -2.79 -21.75 1.03
N ARG A 122 -3.01 -21.35 -0.24
CA ARG A 122 -1.96 -21.42 -1.26
C ARG A 122 -0.79 -20.50 -0.94
N LEU A 123 -1.05 -19.32 -0.41
CA LEU A 123 -0.01 -18.38 0.03
C LEU A 123 0.77 -18.93 1.23
N TYR A 124 0.08 -19.48 2.23
CA TYR A 124 0.69 -20.15 3.37
C TYR A 124 1.62 -21.28 2.93
N VAL A 125 1.13 -22.20 2.09
CA VAL A 125 1.92 -23.32 1.55
C VAL A 125 3.13 -22.79 0.78
N ARG A 126 2.98 -21.69 0.04
CA ARG A 126 4.09 -21.05 -0.67
C ARG A 126 5.16 -20.51 0.29
N TYR A 127 4.78 -19.72 1.29
CA TYR A 127 5.71 -19.17 2.27
C TYR A 127 6.36 -20.23 3.15
N TYR A 128 5.62 -21.27 3.55
CA TYR A 128 6.18 -22.37 4.32
C TYR A 128 7.24 -23.15 3.51
N ARG A 129 6.93 -23.47 2.26
CA ARG A 129 7.87 -24.15 1.35
C ARG A 129 9.13 -23.31 1.10
N SER A 130 9.00 -21.99 1.05
CA SER A 130 10.16 -21.10 0.93
C SER A 130 11.09 -21.18 2.14
N GLY A 131 10.53 -21.19 3.36
CA GLY A 131 11.32 -21.34 4.60
C GLY A 131 12.14 -22.63 4.60
N ILE A 132 11.54 -23.73 4.14
CA ILE A 132 12.22 -25.02 3.97
C ILE A 132 13.36 -24.93 2.95
N MET A 133 13.14 -24.26 1.82
CA MET A 133 14.18 -24.06 0.80
C MET A 133 15.32 -23.20 1.37
N PHE A 134 15.01 -22.14 2.11
CA PHE A 134 16.00 -21.31 2.78
C PHE A 134 16.78 -22.09 3.86
N PHE A 135 16.14 -23.03 4.57
CA PHE A 135 16.85 -23.94 5.48
C PHE A 135 17.89 -24.77 4.75
N LEU A 136 17.50 -25.40 3.63
CA LEU A 136 18.44 -26.19 2.84
C LEU A 136 19.58 -25.32 2.29
N PHE A 137 19.26 -24.12 1.80
CA PHE A 137 20.26 -23.18 1.28
C PHE A 137 21.26 -22.75 2.37
N LEU A 138 20.77 -22.29 3.52
CA LEU A 138 21.59 -21.93 4.68
C LEU A 138 22.44 -23.11 5.17
N LEU A 139 21.88 -24.31 5.22
CA LEU A 139 22.62 -25.52 5.61
C LEU A 139 23.79 -25.78 4.66
N MET A 140 23.60 -25.63 3.35
CA MET A 140 24.69 -25.81 2.38
C MET A 140 25.77 -24.73 2.53
N VAL A 141 25.37 -23.47 2.72
CA VAL A 141 26.30 -22.35 2.98
C VAL A 141 27.11 -22.60 4.26
N GLU A 142 26.45 -23.05 5.32
CA GLU A 142 27.06 -23.38 6.62
C GLU A 142 28.04 -24.56 6.55
N LEU A 143 27.71 -25.59 5.76
CA LEU A 143 28.63 -26.69 5.47
C LEU A 143 29.84 -26.17 4.67
N LEU A 144 29.62 -25.36 3.63
CA LEU A 144 30.70 -24.77 2.84
C LEU A 144 31.67 -23.92 3.69
N LEU A 145 31.15 -23.18 4.67
CA LEU A 145 31.92 -22.39 5.64
C LEU A 145 32.80 -23.25 6.56
N ALA A 146 32.41 -24.49 6.83
CA ALA A 146 33.17 -25.41 7.68
C ALA A 146 34.47 -25.90 7.02
N ASN A 147 34.59 -25.79 5.69
CA ASN A 147 35.74 -26.25 4.92
C ASN A 147 36.89 -25.22 4.92
N GLN A 148 37.94 -25.48 5.72
CA GLN A 148 38.89 -24.44 6.16
C GLN A 148 40.32 -24.63 5.59
N LYS A 149 40.46 -24.46 4.28
CA LYS A 149 41.73 -24.11 3.62
C LYS A 149 41.52 -22.92 2.69
N LYS A 150 41.17 -21.75 3.24
CA LYS A 150 40.86 -20.54 2.47
C LYS A 150 41.63 -19.33 3.00
N ASN A 151 41.95 -18.39 2.11
CA ASN A 151 42.49 -17.07 2.47
C ASN A 151 41.52 -16.36 3.44
N ARG A 152 42.05 -15.61 4.42
CA ARG A 152 41.27 -14.83 5.39
C ARG A 152 40.19 -14.01 4.70
N LEU A 153 40.51 -13.31 3.60
CA LEU A 153 39.55 -12.48 2.87
C LEU A 153 38.30 -13.27 2.44
N LEU A 154 38.48 -14.46 1.88
CA LEU A 154 37.37 -15.30 1.43
C LEU A 154 36.53 -15.80 2.60
N LEU A 155 37.14 -16.03 3.78
CA LEU A 155 36.40 -16.38 4.99
C LEU A 155 35.50 -15.22 5.44
N TRP A 156 36.03 -13.99 5.50
CA TRP A 156 35.27 -12.80 5.87
C TRP A 156 34.07 -12.57 4.94
N ILE A 157 34.28 -12.68 3.62
CA ILE A 157 33.21 -12.53 2.63
C ILE A 157 32.10 -13.58 2.86
N GLN A 158 32.47 -14.84 3.08
CA GLN A 158 31.48 -15.90 3.27
C GLN A 158 30.73 -15.78 4.61
N GLN A 159 31.42 -15.39 5.69
CA GLN A 159 30.80 -15.14 6.99
C GLN A 159 29.86 -13.93 6.94
N GLY A 160 30.26 -12.86 6.26
CA GLY A 160 29.39 -11.71 5.99
C GLY A 160 28.15 -12.11 5.21
N ALA A 161 28.30 -12.87 4.12
CA ALA A 161 27.16 -13.34 3.33
C ALA A 161 26.19 -14.21 4.15
N ALA A 162 26.71 -15.14 4.97
CA ALA A 162 25.88 -15.95 5.86
C ALA A 162 25.19 -15.11 6.95
N PHE A 163 25.86 -14.10 7.48
CA PHE A 163 25.30 -13.15 8.44
C PHE A 163 24.12 -12.39 7.86
N PHE A 164 24.32 -11.74 6.71
CA PHE A 164 23.26 -10.98 6.05
C PHE A 164 22.10 -11.89 5.66
N LEU A 165 22.37 -13.05 5.06
CA LEU A 165 21.32 -13.99 4.69
C LEU A 165 20.50 -14.46 5.90
N THR A 166 21.17 -14.84 7.00
CA THR A 166 20.49 -15.23 8.24
C THR A 166 19.65 -14.10 8.82
N PHE A 167 20.23 -12.89 8.87
CA PHE A 167 19.55 -11.71 9.40
C PHE A 167 18.31 -11.34 8.59
N PHE A 168 18.42 -11.27 7.26
CA PHE A 168 17.29 -10.94 6.39
C PHE A 168 16.18 -11.99 6.47
N LEU A 169 16.53 -13.28 6.51
CA LEU A 169 15.55 -14.36 6.66
C LEU A 169 14.82 -14.33 8.00
N GLN A 170 15.44 -13.80 9.06
CA GLN A 170 14.76 -13.61 10.35
C GLN A 170 13.95 -12.31 10.40
N LEU A 171 14.44 -11.26 9.75
CA LEU A 171 13.79 -9.94 9.76
C LEU A 171 12.45 -9.96 9.02
N CYS A 172 12.40 -10.59 7.83
CA CYS A 172 11.20 -10.64 7.00
C CYS A 172 9.94 -11.14 7.75
N PRO A 173 9.92 -12.36 8.34
CA PRO A 173 8.76 -12.86 9.07
C PRO A 173 8.46 -12.02 10.31
N LEU A 174 9.46 -11.43 10.97
CA LEU A 174 9.23 -10.58 12.15
C LEU A 174 8.53 -9.26 11.78
N VAL A 175 8.94 -8.62 10.69
CA VAL A 175 8.24 -7.45 10.15
C VAL A 175 6.80 -7.81 9.78
N TYR A 176 6.60 -8.94 9.11
CA TYR A 176 5.25 -9.41 8.74
C TYR A 176 4.38 -9.69 9.98
N VAL A 177 4.93 -10.38 11.00
CA VAL A 177 4.22 -10.64 12.26
C VAL A 177 3.85 -9.32 12.95
N GLY A 178 4.77 -8.36 13.02
CA GLY A 178 4.51 -7.03 13.58
C GLY A 178 3.38 -6.30 12.86
N TYR A 179 3.40 -6.33 11.51
CA TYR A 179 2.33 -5.80 10.68
C TYR A 179 0.99 -6.49 10.96
N PHE A 180 0.97 -7.83 10.95
CA PHE A 180 -0.24 -8.61 11.19
C PHE A 180 -0.81 -8.42 12.60
N MET A 181 0.04 -8.24 13.61
CA MET A 181 -0.40 -7.93 14.99
C MET A 181 -1.17 -6.61 15.06
N LYS A 182 -0.76 -5.61 14.27
CA LYS A 182 -1.38 -4.29 14.23
C LYS A 182 -2.67 -4.30 13.41
N TYR A 183 -2.61 -4.81 12.18
CA TYR A 183 -3.70 -4.67 11.20
C TYR A 183 -4.64 -5.88 11.13
N ARG A 184 -4.20 -7.06 11.58
CA ARG A 184 -4.92 -8.33 11.39
C ARG A 184 -5.19 -8.68 9.92
N SER A 185 -4.43 -8.08 9.01
CA SER A 185 -4.45 -8.29 7.56
C SER A 185 -3.07 -8.74 7.07
N LEU A 186 -3.05 -9.35 5.88
CA LEU A 186 -1.80 -9.68 5.20
C LEU A 186 -1.15 -8.41 4.66
N PHE A 187 0.19 -8.38 4.63
CA PHE A 187 0.94 -7.30 4.01
C PHE A 187 0.79 -7.38 2.49
N ASP A 188 0.21 -6.34 1.89
CA ASP A 188 -0.14 -6.28 0.47
C ASP A 188 0.70 -5.26 -0.31
N ASP A 189 0.47 -5.20 -1.61
CA ASP A 189 1.18 -4.34 -2.56
C ASP A 189 0.87 -2.86 -2.36
N ILE A 190 -0.33 -2.51 -1.90
CA ILE A 190 -0.68 -1.13 -1.54
C ILE A 190 0.05 -0.69 -0.26
N SER A 191 0.16 -1.55 0.74
CA SER A 191 0.98 -1.27 1.92
C SER A 191 2.45 -1.06 1.54
N LEU A 192 2.97 -1.85 0.59
CA LEU A 192 4.30 -1.61 0.03
C LEU A 192 4.37 -0.28 -0.72
N LEU A 193 3.36 0.05 -1.54
CA LEU A 193 3.29 1.31 -2.25
C LEU A 193 3.34 2.50 -1.29
N SER A 194 2.59 2.45 -0.18
CA SER A 194 2.63 3.48 0.85
C SER A 194 4.03 3.63 1.43
N ILE A 195 4.71 2.53 1.77
CA ILE A 195 6.10 2.57 2.29
C ILE A 195 7.07 3.17 1.26
N LEU A 196 6.90 2.84 -0.03
CA LEU A 196 7.75 3.35 -1.09
C LEU A 196 7.47 4.83 -1.36
N ALA A 197 6.20 5.27 -1.29
CA ALA A 197 5.76 6.67 -1.37
C ALA A 197 6.32 7.52 -0.22
N THR A 198 6.46 6.91 0.95
CA THR A 198 6.93 7.55 2.16
C THR A 198 8.43 7.86 2.12
N ASN A 199 8.83 9.04 2.59
CA ASN A 199 10.25 9.39 2.77
C ASN A 199 10.77 9.00 4.17
N VAL A 200 12.09 9.06 4.42
CA VAL A 200 12.68 8.65 5.72
C VAL A 200 12.08 9.40 6.92
N LYS A 201 11.77 10.69 6.76
CA LYS A 201 11.13 11.47 7.82
C LYS A 201 9.73 10.92 8.09
N GLU A 202 8.93 10.80 7.04
CA GLU A 202 7.55 10.29 7.10
C GLU A 202 7.49 8.83 7.62
N ALA A 203 8.46 7.97 7.30
CA ALA A 203 8.55 6.60 7.84
C ALA A 203 8.79 6.61 9.35
N GLY A 204 9.70 7.47 9.83
CA GLY A 204 9.94 7.64 11.26
C GLY A 204 8.72 8.23 11.99
N GLU A 205 7.94 9.07 11.31
CA GLU A 205 6.72 9.67 11.83
C GLU A 205 5.58 8.65 11.90
N TYR A 206 5.37 7.85 10.86
CA TYR A 206 4.43 6.74 10.83
C TYR A 206 4.70 5.72 11.94
N LEU A 207 5.98 5.37 12.17
CA LEU A 207 6.33 4.45 13.25
C LEU A 207 5.95 5.02 14.63
N ARG A 208 6.07 6.33 14.83
CA ARG A 208 5.71 7.00 16.10
C ARG A 208 4.20 7.21 16.27
N SER A 209 3.45 7.34 15.18
CA SER A 209 1.98 7.42 15.25
C SER A 209 1.35 6.04 15.45
N MET A 210 1.92 5.00 14.84
CA MET A 210 1.36 3.65 14.89
C MET A 210 1.75 2.85 16.13
N PHE A 211 2.93 3.11 16.70
CA PHE A 211 3.50 2.32 17.80
C PHE A 211 3.87 3.20 18.99
N SER A 212 3.54 2.71 20.19
CA SER A 212 3.95 3.37 21.43
C SER A 212 5.48 3.31 21.63
N GLY A 213 6.03 4.21 22.45
CA GLY A 213 7.46 4.20 22.76
C GLY A 213 7.95 2.86 23.33
N GLY A 214 7.11 2.17 24.12
CA GLY A 214 7.40 0.83 24.63
C GLY A 214 7.44 -0.22 23.51
N GLN A 215 6.51 -0.18 22.55
CA GLN A 215 6.52 -1.07 21.38
C GLN A 215 7.76 -0.85 20.51
N LEU A 216 8.13 0.42 20.28
CA LEU A 216 9.36 0.76 19.55
C LEU A 216 10.61 0.25 20.26
N ALA A 217 10.66 0.34 21.59
CA ALA A 217 11.76 -0.23 22.38
C ALA A 217 11.80 -1.78 22.28
N ILE A 218 10.65 -2.45 22.31
CA ILE A 218 10.56 -3.90 22.10
C ILE A 218 11.07 -4.28 20.71
N PHE A 219 10.69 -3.53 19.65
CA PHE A 219 11.20 -3.77 18.30
C PHE A 219 12.71 -3.54 18.22
N ALA A 220 13.25 -2.49 18.83
CA ALA A 220 14.68 -2.22 18.87
C ALA A 220 15.46 -3.34 19.59
N CYS A 221 14.98 -3.78 20.77
CA CYS A 221 15.55 -4.92 21.50
C CYS A 221 15.46 -6.22 20.68
N GLY A 222 14.34 -6.46 20.01
CA GLY A 222 14.14 -7.59 19.11
C GLY A 222 15.14 -7.57 17.96
N LEU A 223 15.35 -6.41 17.33
CA LEU A 223 16.33 -6.23 16.25
C LEU A 223 17.76 -6.49 16.71
N LEU A 224 18.15 -5.96 17.88
CA LEU A 224 19.46 -6.23 18.48
C LEU A 224 19.65 -7.71 18.82
N LEU A 225 18.60 -8.37 19.31
CA LEU A 225 18.62 -9.81 19.55
C LEU A 225 18.78 -10.60 18.24
N LEU A 226 18.08 -10.22 17.17
CA LEU A 226 18.23 -10.82 15.84
C LEU A 226 19.66 -10.64 15.30
N LEU A 227 20.25 -9.46 15.46
CA LEU A 227 21.63 -9.18 15.08
C LEU A 227 22.61 -10.04 15.89
N ALA A 228 22.42 -10.14 17.21
CA ALA A 228 23.26 -10.96 18.09
C ALA A 228 23.15 -12.45 17.76
N ILE A 229 21.94 -12.94 17.47
CA ILE A 229 21.68 -14.31 17.00
C ILE A 229 22.41 -14.54 15.67
N SER A 230 22.14 -13.70 14.67
CA SER A 230 22.76 -13.79 13.33
C SER A 230 24.28 -13.78 13.40
N TRP A 231 24.85 -12.91 14.25
CA TRP A 231 26.28 -12.84 14.52
C TRP A 231 26.81 -14.13 15.13
N LYS A 232 26.19 -14.59 16.23
CA LYS A 232 26.59 -15.81 16.95
C LYS A 232 26.56 -17.05 16.07
N PHE A 233 25.71 -17.12 15.06
CA PHE A 233 25.62 -18.27 14.16
C PHE A 233 26.55 -18.18 12.95
N SER A 234 26.66 -17.00 12.35
CA SER A 234 27.38 -16.81 11.08
C SER A 234 28.86 -16.49 11.25
N ILE A 235 29.21 -15.79 12.33
CA ILE A 235 30.58 -15.38 12.65
C ILE A 235 31.10 -16.28 13.77
N ARG A 236 31.41 -17.52 13.40
CA ARG A 236 32.14 -18.46 14.26
C ARG A 236 33.47 -18.80 13.63
N GLU A 237 34.55 -18.66 14.40
CA GLU A 237 35.76 -19.41 14.10
C GLU A 237 35.44 -20.91 14.26
N PRO A 238 35.66 -21.75 13.24
CA PRO A 238 35.43 -23.16 13.37
C PRO A 238 36.43 -23.74 14.38
N ARG A 239 35.90 -24.24 15.51
CA ARG A 239 36.67 -24.89 16.59
C ARG A 239 37.60 -26.00 16.11
N ARG A 240 37.37 -26.56 14.91
CA ARG A 240 38.25 -27.52 14.23
C ARG A 240 38.28 -27.21 12.73
N LYS A 241 39.48 -27.15 12.15
CA LYS A 241 39.65 -27.03 10.70
C LYS A 241 39.29 -28.38 10.07
N ILE A 242 38.21 -28.42 9.31
CA ILE A 242 37.78 -29.60 8.58
C ILE A 242 38.18 -29.43 7.12
N LEU A 243 38.71 -30.50 6.54
CA LEU A 243 39.10 -30.56 5.14
C LEU A 243 38.14 -31.50 4.42
N TYR A 244 37.23 -30.91 3.64
CA TYR A 244 36.37 -31.69 2.78
C TYR A 244 37.12 -32.18 1.54
N THR A 245 36.83 -33.41 1.14
CA THR A 245 37.29 -34.01 -0.13
C THR A 245 36.79 -33.18 -1.33
N LYS A 246 37.48 -33.29 -2.47
CA LYS A 246 37.06 -32.61 -3.71
C LYS A 246 35.62 -32.96 -4.12
N LEU A 247 35.19 -34.21 -3.89
CA LEU A 247 33.81 -34.64 -4.15
C LEU A 247 32.81 -33.91 -3.25
N GLN A 248 33.06 -33.84 -1.94
CA GLN A 248 32.20 -33.12 -0.99
C GLN A 248 32.08 -31.63 -1.35
N GLN A 249 33.20 -31.02 -1.76
CA GLN A 249 33.21 -29.62 -2.22
C GLN A 249 32.40 -29.44 -3.50
N ALA A 250 32.60 -30.31 -4.49
CA ALA A 250 31.86 -30.27 -5.75
C ALA A 250 30.35 -30.45 -5.52
N VAL A 251 29.96 -31.37 -4.63
CA VAL A 251 28.56 -31.58 -4.23
C VAL A 251 27.98 -30.31 -3.59
N LEU A 252 28.68 -29.68 -2.64
CA LEU A 252 28.20 -28.43 -2.01
C LEU A 252 28.07 -27.30 -3.01
N VAL A 253 29.08 -27.09 -3.86
CA VAL A 253 29.04 -26.04 -4.88
C VAL A 253 27.88 -26.28 -5.85
N PHE A 254 27.68 -27.52 -6.29
CA PHE A 254 26.55 -27.90 -7.14
C PHE A 254 25.20 -27.60 -6.48
N PHE A 255 24.99 -28.01 -5.22
CA PHE A 255 23.73 -27.76 -4.53
C PHE A 255 23.53 -26.28 -4.18
N VAL A 256 24.58 -25.56 -3.79
CA VAL A 256 24.51 -24.09 -3.59
C VAL A 256 24.12 -23.41 -4.90
N PHE A 257 24.70 -23.84 -6.02
CA PHE A 257 24.36 -23.34 -7.35
C PHE A 257 22.89 -23.64 -7.70
N VAL A 258 22.46 -24.90 -7.61
CA VAL A 258 21.06 -25.30 -7.87
C VAL A 258 20.08 -24.53 -6.97
N MET A 259 20.41 -24.35 -5.69
CA MET A 259 19.58 -23.60 -4.75
C MET A 259 19.56 -22.12 -5.07
N PHE A 260 20.70 -21.52 -5.42
CA PHE A 260 20.77 -20.13 -5.88
C PHE A 260 19.88 -19.91 -7.10
N PHE A 261 19.98 -20.77 -8.12
CA PHE A 261 19.10 -20.68 -9.31
C PHE A 261 17.64 -20.93 -8.98
N THR A 262 17.33 -21.83 -8.04
CA THR A 262 15.95 -22.07 -7.63
C THR A 262 15.37 -20.87 -6.88
N VAL A 263 16.15 -20.25 -5.98
CA VAL A 263 15.78 -19.02 -5.27
C VAL A 263 15.74 -17.83 -6.23
N ALA A 264 16.60 -17.75 -7.23
CA ALA A 264 16.53 -16.68 -8.25
C ALA A 264 15.28 -16.84 -9.13
N TYR A 265 14.95 -18.06 -9.56
CA TYR A 265 13.79 -18.35 -10.41
C TYR A 265 12.45 -18.24 -9.68
N LYS A 266 12.39 -18.66 -8.41
CA LYS A 266 11.15 -18.66 -7.60
C LYS A 266 11.09 -17.61 -6.51
N GLY A 267 12.17 -16.84 -6.30
CA GLY A 267 12.29 -15.88 -5.20
C GLY A 267 11.29 -14.74 -5.30
N SER A 268 10.95 -14.34 -6.52
CA SER A 268 9.84 -13.43 -6.83
C SER A 268 8.47 -13.93 -6.36
N ALA A 269 8.34 -15.20 -5.98
CA ALA A 269 7.10 -15.74 -5.43
C ALA A 269 7.08 -15.74 -3.90
N TYR A 270 8.11 -15.22 -3.22
CA TYR A 270 8.21 -15.24 -1.75
C TYR A 270 8.32 -13.84 -1.17
N PHE A 271 7.74 -13.65 0.02
CA PHE A 271 7.81 -12.37 0.73
C PHE A 271 9.26 -11.96 1.02
N PRO A 272 9.61 -10.67 0.85
CA PRO A 272 8.77 -9.55 0.41
C PRO A 272 8.73 -9.33 -1.12
N LEU A 273 9.45 -10.14 -1.89
CA LEU A 273 9.59 -9.94 -3.34
C LEU A 273 8.29 -10.20 -4.12
N ASP A 274 7.41 -11.08 -3.63
CA ASP A 274 6.12 -11.31 -4.28
C ASP A 274 5.19 -10.12 -4.18
N VAL A 275 5.24 -9.39 -3.07
CA VAL A 275 4.53 -8.12 -2.90
C VAL A 275 5.09 -7.06 -3.86
N TYR A 276 6.42 -6.97 -3.98
CA TYR A 276 7.07 -6.09 -4.95
C TYR A 276 6.69 -6.43 -6.40
N VAL A 277 6.64 -7.72 -6.73
CA VAL A 277 6.22 -8.20 -8.06
C VAL A 277 4.73 -7.98 -8.30
N GLY A 278 3.89 -8.11 -7.27
CA GLY A 278 2.47 -7.76 -7.33
C GLY A 278 2.27 -6.30 -7.71
N LEU A 279 2.99 -5.41 -7.03
CA LEU A 279 2.96 -3.97 -7.28
C LEU A 279 3.35 -3.60 -8.73
N HIS A 280 4.31 -4.33 -9.33
CA HIS A 280 4.83 -4.10 -10.69
C HIS A 280 4.25 -5.05 -11.75
N LYS A 281 3.22 -5.83 -11.41
CA LYS A 281 2.64 -6.80 -12.33
C LYS A 281 2.01 -6.08 -13.53
N LEU A 282 2.27 -6.56 -14.75
CA LEU A 282 1.73 -5.96 -15.98
C LEU A 282 0.21 -5.84 -15.96
N GLU A 283 -0.46 -6.88 -15.44
CA GLU A 283 -1.91 -6.91 -15.27
C GLU A 283 -2.26 -6.67 -13.80
N GLY A 284 -2.90 -5.53 -13.53
CA GLY A 284 -3.45 -5.18 -12.22
C GLY A 284 -2.46 -4.53 -11.25
N GLY A 285 -1.15 -4.48 -11.56
CA GLY A 285 -0.15 -3.84 -10.70
C GLY A 285 -0.23 -2.32 -10.75
N PRO A 286 -0.41 -1.61 -9.61
CA PRO A 286 -0.52 -0.16 -9.58
C PRO A 286 0.65 0.59 -10.23
N MET A 287 1.89 0.15 -10.01
CA MET A 287 3.07 0.83 -10.56
C MET A 287 3.14 0.73 -12.08
N HIS A 288 2.73 -0.40 -12.66
CA HIS A 288 2.66 -0.52 -14.12
C HIS A 288 1.66 0.47 -14.73
N ALA A 289 0.50 0.66 -14.07
CA ALA A 289 -0.49 1.65 -14.51
C ALA A 289 0.04 3.09 -14.39
N PHE A 290 0.77 3.41 -13.33
CA PHE A 290 1.38 4.73 -13.16
C PHE A 290 2.52 5.00 -14.16
N ASP A 291 3.36 4.00 -14.42
CA ASP A 291 4.41 4.10 -15.45
C ASP A 291 3.81 4.28 -16.84
N ALA A 292 2.72 3.57 -17.15
CA ALA A 292 1.98 3.75 -18.40
C ALA A 292 1.39 5.15 -18.52
N LEU A 293 0.76 5.68 -17.46
CA LEU A 293 0.27 7.06 -17.42
C LEU A 293 1.42 8.05 -17.67
N LYS A 294 2.51 7.94 -16.91
CA LYS A 294 3.68 8.82 -17.04
C LYS A 294 4.27 8.81 -18.46
N LYS A 295 4.37 7.63 -19.07
CA LYS A 295 4.88 7.47 -20.43
C LYS A 295 3.94 8.08 -21.48
N ASN A 296 2.63 7.94 -21.30
CA ASN A 296 1.64 8.26 -22.33
C ASN A 296 0.97 9.63 -22.16
N ILE A 297 1.04 10.28 -20.99
CA ILE A 297 0.26 11.49 -20.67
C ILE A 297 0.43 12.60 -21.72
N ARG A 298 1.65 12.81 -22.24
CA ARG A 298 1.92 13.81 -23.28
C ARG A 298 1.28 13.50 -24.63
N LYS A 299 1.09 12.21 -24.94
CA LYS A 299 0.37 11.74 -26.12
C LYS A 299 -1.14 11.85 -25.88
N ASN A 300 -1.62 11.41 -24.72
CA ASN A 300 -3.05 11.42 -24.39
C ASN A 300 -3.59 12.86 -24.41
N GLN A 301 -2.87 13.84 -23.85
CA GLN A 301 -3.29 15.25 -23.89
C GLN A 301 -3.48 15.78 -25.33
N GLN A 302 -2.76 15.26 -26.33
CA GLN A 302 -2.92 15.70 -27.72
C GLN A 302 -4.26 15.23 -28.29
N GLN A 303 -4.78 14.10 -27.81
CA GLN A 303 -6.03 13.49 -28.25
C GLN A 303 -7.28 14.20 -27.70
N ILE A 304 -7.14 15.03 -26.67
CA ILE A 304 -8.26 15.81 -26.12
C ILE A 304 -8.82 16.72 -27.23
N SER A 305 -10.07 16.51 -27.60
CA SER A 305 -10.83 17.35 -28.52
C SER A 305 -12.02 17.94 -27.77
N LEU A 306 -12.14 19.26 -27.78
CA LEU A 306 -13.24 20.01 -27.17
C LEU A 306 -13.54 21.27 -27.99
N ASP A 307 -14.76 21.78 -27.86
CA ASP A 307 -15.19 23.04 -28.48
C ASP A 307 -14.82 24.21 -27.56
N LYS A 308 -13.66 24.82 -27.81
CA LYS A 308 -13.10 25.87 -26.95
C LYS A 308 -14.01 27.10 -26.88
N GLU A 309 -14.74 27.41 -27.96
CA GLU A 309 -15.64 28.58 -28.02
C GLU A 309 -16.85 28.43 -27.10
N LYS A 310 -17.20 27.20 -26.71
CA LYS A 310 -18.27 26.92 -25.74
C LYS A 310 -17.79 26.83 -24.30
N ALA A 311 -16.48 26.74 -24.08
CA ALA A 311 -15.90 26.63 -22.75
C ALA A 311 -16.25 27.86 -21.91
N LEU A 312 -16.37 27.64 -20.59
CA LEU A 312 -16.71 28.66 -19.61
C LEU A 312 -15.92 29.97 -19.74
N PRO A 313 -14.57 29.98 -19.92
CA PRO A 313 -13.82 31.22 -19.90
C PRO A 313 -14.11 32.14 -21.11
N MET A 314 -14.74 31.62 -22.17
CA MET A 314 -15.13 32.44 -23.33
C MET A 314 -16.41 33.23 -23.08
N LYS A 315 -17.35 32.67 -22.31
CA LYS A 315 -18.64 33.32 -21.98
C LYS A 315 -18.59 34.04 -20.64
N LEU A 316 -17.89 33.46 -19.67
CA LEU A 316 -17.80 33.95 -18.30
C LEU A 316 -16.35 33.84 -17.81
N PRO A 317 -15.51 34.84 -18.14
CA PRO A 317 -14.13 34.90 -17.68
C PRO A 317 -14.03 34.88 -16.16
N GLY A 318 -12.93 34.33 -15.63
CA GLY A 318 -12.64 34.31 -14.21
C GLY A 318 -11.94 33.05 -13.75
N THR A 319 -12.04 32.78 -12.45
CA THR A 319 -11.25 31.73 -11.80
C THR A 319 -12.11 30.52 -11.43
N VAL A 320 -11.57 29.33 -11.68
CA VAL A 320 -12.07 28.03 -11.22
C VAL A 320 -11.04 27.46 -10.24
N ILE A 321 -11.48 27.06 -9.05
CA ILE A 321 -10.61 26.47 -8.03
C ILE A 321 -11.08 25.05 -7.71
N LEU A 322 -10.16 24.09 -7.80
CA LEU A 322 -10.34 22.73 -7.32
C LEU A 322 -9.46 22.54 -6.08
N VAL A 323 -10.08 22.42 -4.92
CA VAL A 323 -9.40 22.12 -3.66
C VAL A 323 -9.46 20.61 -3.41
N VAL A 324 -8.29 19.98 -3.49
CA VAL A 324 -8.08 18.57 -3.16
C VAL A 324 -7.67 18.50 -1.70
N GLY A 325 -8.61 18.09 -0.84
CA GLY A 325 -8.39 17.80 0.57
C GLY A 325 -7.61 16.50 0.78
N GLU A 326 -7.17 16.30 2.02
CA GLU A 326 -6.35 15.16 2.41
C GLU A 326 -6.93 14.55 3.70
N THR A 327 -7.27 13.25 3.67
CA THR A 327 -7.66 12.43 4.83
C THR A 327 -8.97 12.90 5.55
N ALA A 328 -9.65 13.94 5.09
CA ALA A 328 -10.87 14.44 5.74
C ALA A 328 -12.05 13.46 5.61
N CYS A 329 -12.70 13.14 6.74
CA CYS A 329 -13.83 12.22 6.81
C CYS A 329 -15.11 12.98 7.17
N ARG A 330 -16.14 12.87 6.32
CA ARG A 330 -17.40 13.61 6.51
C ARG A 330 -18.14 13.26 7.81
N ASP A 331 -17.88 12.07 8.35
CA ASP A 331 -18.52 11.58 9.57
C ASP A 331 -18.12 12.40 10.80
N TYR A 332 -16.98 13.08 10.74
CA TYR A 332 -16.43 13.95 11.79
C TYR A 332 -16.66 15.45 11.51
N MET A 333 -17.42 15.78 10.45
CA MET A 333 -17.65 17.15 10.00
C MET A 333 -19.10 17.55 10.25
N ALA A 334 -19.36 18.48 11.16
CA ALA A 334 -20.71 18.92 11.52
C ALA A 334 -21.53 19.40 10.29
N ALA A 335 -20.87 20.00 9.30
CA ALA A 335 -21.50 20.43 8.05
C ALA A 335 -22.10 19.26 7.25
N PHE A 336 -21.56 18.05 7.37
CA PHE A 336 -21.99 16.86 6.63
C PHE A 336 -22.73 15.83 7.51
N ASN A 337 -22.35 15.74 8.78
CA ASN A 337 -22.95 14.87 9.78
C ASN A 337 -23.50 15.70 10.96
N PRO A 338 -24.78 16.09 10.92
CA PRO A 338 -25.42 16.86 12.00
C PRO A 338 -25.49 16.12 13.34
N GLU A 339 -25.31 14.80 13.36
CA GLU A 339 -25.25 14.00 14.60
C GLU A 339 -23.87 14.04 15.26
N TYR A 340 -22.84 14.57 14.57
CA TYR A 340 -21.52 14.71 15.15
C TYR A 340 -21.56 15.77 16.27
N PRO A 341 -21.11 15.46 17.50
CA PRO A 341 -21.39 16.29 18.67
C PRO A 341 -20.57 17.59 18.76
N LEU A 342 -19.56 17.76 17.90
CA LEU A 342 -18.63 18.89 17.94
C LEU A 342 -18.71 19.70 16.64
N GLU A 343 -18.71 21.03 16.76
CA GLU A 343 -18.66 21.90 15.58
C GLU A 343 -17.23 22.00 15.04
N THR A 344 -16.90 21.05 14.17
CA THR A 344 -15.57 20.92 13.53
C THR A 344 -15.45 21.68 12.23
N THR A 345 -16.55 22.25 11.71
CA THR A 345 -16.58 22.93 10.40
C THR A 345 -17.49 24.16 10.42
N PRO A 346 -17.26 25.13 11.32
CA PRO A 346 -18.19 26.23 11.57
C PRO A 346 -18.49 27.08 10.32
N TRP A 347 -17.52 27.32 9.44
CA TRP A 347 -17.77 28.07 8.21
C TRP A 347 -18.61 27.27 7.22
N GLU A 348 -18.24 26.03 6.90
CA GLU A 348 -19.02 25.14 6.03
C GLU A 348 -20.46 24.96 6.55
N SER A 349 -20.63 24.76 7.86
CA SER A 349 -21.95 24.70 8.52
C SER A 349 -22.77 25.97 8.28
N SER A 350 -22.13 27.15 8.32
CA SER A 350 -22.79 28.44 8.08
C SER A 350 -23.18 28.67 6.61
N ILE A 351 -22.41 28.16 5.65
CA ILE A 351 -22.64 28.39 4.21
C ILE A 351 -23.48 27.30 3.55
N ARG A 352 -23.64 26.12 4.16
CA ARG A 352 -24.34 24.96 3.57
C ARG A 352 -25.75 25.26 3.07
N ARG A 353 -26.45 26.23 3.67
CA ARG A 353 -27.81 26.64 3.28
C ARG A 353 -27.84 27.93 2.46
N THR A 354 -26.69 28.41 1.99
CA THR A 354 -26.56 29.65 1.22
C THR A 354 -26.66 29.35 -0.27
N ASP A 355 -27.40 30.21 -0.99
CA ASP A 355 -27.57 30.16 -2.43
C ASP A 355 -26.24 30.04 -3.21
N GLY A 356 -26.11 28.96 -3.98
CA GLY A 356 -24.95 28.70 -4.82
C GLY A 356 -23.90 27.79 -4.19
N PHE A 357 -24.09 27.34 -2.96
CA PHE A 357 -23.35 26.21 -2.38
C PHE A 357 -24.19 24.95 -2.42
N PHE A 358 -23.59 23.84 -2.89
CA PHE A 358 -24.22 22.53 -3.03
C PHE A 358 -23.37 21.52 -2.29
N PHE A 359 -23.94 20.85 -1.29
CA PHE A 359 -23.24 19.88 -0.43
C PHE A 359 -23.67 18.45 -0.77
N PHE A 360 -22.71 17.53 -0.84
CA PHE A 360 -22.94 16.14 -1.24
C PHE A 360 -22.60 15.19 -0.09
N PRO A 361 -23.49 14.99 0.90
CA PRO A 361 -23.25 14.13 2.06
C PRO A 361 -23.12 12.63 1.73
N GLN A 362 -23.32 12.23 0.47
CA GLN A 362 -23.16 10.85 0.00
C GLN A 362 -21.97 10.70 -0.96
N ALA A 363 -20.93 11.53 -0.81
CA ALA A 363 -19.68 11.44 -1.56
C ALA A 363 -18.68 10.43 -0.97
N TYR A 364 -18.13 9.57 -1.81
CA TYR A 364 -17.17 8.53 -1.46
C TYR A 364 -15.87 8.71 -2.23
N SER A 365 -14.76 8.26 -1.66
CA SER A 365 -13.53 8.05 -2.41
C SER A 365 -13.58 6.74 -3.18
N ASN A 366 -12.95 6.70 -4.35
CA ASN A 366 -12.75 5.47 -5.12
C ASN A 366 -11.65 4.57 -4.50
N PHE A 367 -10.85 5.06 -3.55
CA PHE A 367 -9.83 4.26 -2.85
C PHE A 367 -9.36 4.90 -1.53
N SER A 368 -8.99 4.12 -0.51
CA SER A 368 -8.53 4.61 0.80
C SER A 368 -7.06 5.08 0.84
N ASN A 369 -6.47 5.49 -0.28
CA ASN A 369 -5.06 5.91 -0.35
C ASN A 369 -4.90 7.01 -1.40
N THR A 370 -4.19 8.09 -1.05
CA THR A 370 -4.02 9.29 -1.86
C THR A 370 -3.60 9.02 -3.30
N VAL A 371 -2.51 8.26 -3.51
CA VAL A 371 -1.96 8.01 -4.85
C VAL A 371 -2.95 7.19 -5.68
N MET A 372 -3.57 6.19 -5.07
CA MET A 372 -4.55 5.33 -5.74
C MET A 372 -5.83 6.08 -6.08
N ALA A 373 -6.32 6.93 -5.18
CA ALA A 373 -7.56 7.69 -5.35
C ALA A 373 -7.40 8.77 -6.43
N LEU A 374 -6.48 9.71 -6.18
CA LEU A 374 -6.31 10.90 -7.03
C LEU A 374 -5.81 10.58 -8.45
N SER A 375 -5.15 9.43 -8.65
CA SER A 375 -4.79 8.98 -10.00
C SER A 375 -6.02 8.80 -10.90
N GLN A 376 -7.18 8.45 -10.35
CA GLN A 376 -8.44 8.39 -11.09
C GLN A 376 -9.24 9.69 -10.93
N SER A 377 -9.32 10.29 -9.74
CA SER A 377 -10.10 11.53 -9.53
C SER A 377 -9.70 12.68 -10.46
N LEU A 378 -8.43 12.75 -10.86
CA LEU A 378 -7.90 13.83 -11.70
C LEU A 378 -7.66 13.40 -13.15
N THR A 379 -8.17 12.25 -13.58
CA THR A 379 -8.09 11.78 -14.97
C THR A 379 -9.43 11.24 -15.46
N SER A 380 -9.55 11.01 -16.77
CA SER A 380 -10.76 10.42 -17.37
C SER A 380 -10.93 8.92 -17.09
N SER A 381 -10.05 8.28 -16.32
CA SER A 381 -10.22 6.86 -15.92
C SER A 381 -11.02 6.78 -14.63
N ASN A 382 -12.09 5.99 -14.63
CA ASN A 382 -12.94 5.80 -13.47
C ASN A 382 -13.37 4.32 -13.33
N GLN A 383 -14.08 3.99 -12.25
CA GLN A 383 -14.49 2.62 -11.91
C GLN A 383 -15.61 2.07 -12.83
N TYR A 384 -16.17 2.88 -13.72
CA TYR A 384 -17.37 2.59 -14.50
C TYR A 384 -17.11 2.49 -16.00
N ASN A 385 -16.06 3.12 -16.51
CA ASN A 385 -15.81 3.27 -17.95
C ASN A 385 -14.80 2.28 -18.54
N ASN A 386 -14.22 1.40 -17.72
CA ASN A 386 -13.19 0.41 -18.10
C ASN A 386 -11.95 1.02 -18.79
N MET A 387 -11.69 2.32 -18.64
CA MET A 387 -10.55 2.98 -19.25
C MET A 387 -9.28 2.71 -18.43
N PRO A 388 -8.24 2.10 -19.03
CA PRO A 388 -6.95 1.95 -18.36
C PRO A 388 -6.35 3.32 -18.02
N LEU A 389 -5.76 3.46 -16.82
CA LEU A 389 -5.14 4.70 -16.39
C LEU A 389 -4.03 5.19 -17.36
N GLY A 390 -3.31 4.28 -18.02
CA GLY A 390 -2.30 4.65 -19.01
C GLY A 390 -2.82 5.28 -20.30
N GLU A 391 -4.14 5.22 -20.54
CA GLU A 391 -4.83 5.77 -21.70
C GLU A 391 -5.68 7.00 -21.35
N SER A 392 -5.77 7.37 -20.08
CA SER A 392 -6.58 8.51 -19.65
C SER A 392 -5.93 9.85 -19.96
N VAL A 393 -6.78 10.87 -20.04
CA VAL A 393 -6.38 12.28 -20.12
C VAL A 393 -6.54 12.93 -18.76
N ASP A 394 -5.69 13.90 -18.43
CA ASP A 394 -5.73 14.59 -17.15
C ASP A 394 -6.55 15.89 -17.18
N LEU A 395 -7.12 16.23 -16.04
CA LEU A 395 -7.98 17.41 -15.88
C LEU A 395 -7.22 18.73 -16.12
N VAL A 396 -5.93 18.79 -15.78
CA VAL A 396 -5.09 20.00 -15.93
C VAL A 396 -4.90 20.32 -17.41
N SER A 397 -4.53 19.32 -18.21
CA SER A 397 -4.40 19.45 -19.66
C SER A 397 -5.73 19.82 -20.33
N LEU A 398 -6.84 19.27 -19.85
CA LEU A 398 -8.17 19.62 -20.34
C LEU A 398 -8.52 21.08 -20.04
N ALA A 399 -8.29 21.55 -18.80
CA ALA A 399 -8.51 22.95 -18.42
C ALA A 399 -7.65 23.91 -19.25
N ARG A 400 -6.37 23.57 -19.51
CA ARG A 400 -5.52 24.34 -20.42
C ARG A 400 -6.15 24.45 -21.82
N LYS A 401 -6.61 23.33 -22.39
CA LYS A 401 -7.26 23.33 -23.71
C LYS A 401 -8.56 24.13 -23.74
N ALA A 402 -9.29 24.16 -22.63
CA ALA A 402 -10.48 24.99 -22.45
C ALA A 402 -10.18 26.50 -22.40
N GLY A 403 -8.90 26.90 -22.30
CA GLY A 403 -8.46 28.30 -22.35
C GLY A 403 -8.06 28.91 -21.01
N TYR A 404 -7.81 28.09 -19.99
CA TYR A 404 -7.29 28.55 -18.70
C TYR A 404 -5.76 28.54 -18.65
N HIS A 405 -5.18 29.48 -17.89
CA HIS A 405 -3.85 29.30 -17.32
C HIS A 405 -3.97 28.41 -16.08
N THR A 406 -3.15 27.36 -16.00
CA THR A 406 -3.29 26.32 -14.98
C THR A 406 -2.25 26.45 -13.87
N TYR A 407 -2.71 26.37 -12.63
CA TYR A 407 -1.89 26.43 -11.42
C TYR A 407 -2.02 25.15 -10.60
N TRP A 408 -0.90 24.62 -10.10
CA TRP A 408 -0.87 23.58 -9.08
C TRP A 408 -0.10 24.07 -7.86
N PHE A 409 -0.80 24.31 -6.76
CA PHE A 409 -0.22 24.72 -5.49
C PHE A 409 -0.45 23.64 -4.46
N SER A 410 0.61 23.22 -3.77
CA SER A 410 0.52 22.12 -2.82
C SER A 410 1.38 22.34 -1.58
N THR A 411 0.86 21.92 -0.43
CA THR A 411 1.57 21.88 0.86
C THR A 411 2.04 20.47 1.22
N GLN A 412 1.52 19.46 0.51
CA GLN A 412 1.99 18.08 0.61
C GLN A 412 3.38 17.96 -0.03
N GLY A 413 4.31 17.29 0.67
CA GLY A 413 5.69 17.18 0.24
C GLY A 413 5.89 16.38 -1.05
N LYS A 414 7.05 16.52 -1.68
CA LYS A 414 7.52 15.58 -2.71
C LYS A 414 8.35 14.49 -2.07
N GLY A 415 7.98 13.22 -2.24
CA GLY A 415 8.86 12.07 -1.98
C GLY A 415 9.14 11.27 -3.26
N GLU A 416 10.06 10.32 -3.21
CA GLU A 416 10.62 9.66 -4.41
C GLU A 416 9.61 8.77 -5.18
N VAL A 417 8.56 8.25 -4.55
CA VAL A 417 7.46 7.52 -5.24
C VAL A 417 6.18 8.35 -5.37
N TRP A 418 6.15 9.57 -4.81
CA TRP A 418 5.20 10.61 -5.23
C TRP A 418 5.36 10.96 -6.73
N ASP A 419 6.44 10.50 -7.37
CA ASP A 419 6.77 10.66 -8.78
C ASP A 419 5.96 9.81 -9.78
N ALA A 420 5.12 8.86 -9.33
CA ALA A 420 4.45 7.95 -10.25
C ALA A 420 3.18 8.56 -10.89
N ALA A 421 2.20 8.98 -10.09
CA ALA A 421 0.93 9.53 -10.59
C ALA A 421 0.75 11.03 -10.30
N ILE A 422 0.75 11.47 -9.04
CA ILE A 422 0.36 12.84 -8.68
C ILE A 422 1.36 13.88 -9.21
N THR A 423 2.66 13.63 -9.07
CA THR A 423 3.68 14.52 -9.66
C THR A 423 3.60 14.54 -11.18
N THR A 424 3.26 13.40 -11.82
CA THR A 424 3.02 13.32 -13.26
C THR A 424 1.88 14.26 -13.66
N LEU A 425 0.75 14.24 -12.94
CA LEU A 425 -0.40 15.12 -13.18
C LEU A 425 -0.06 16.59 -12.88
N ALA A 426 0.53 16.88 -11.73
CA ALA A 426 0.94 18.23 -11.33
C ALA A 426 1.97 18.86 -12.29
N SER A 427 2.81 18.04 -12.91
CA SER A 427 3.78 18.49 -13.92
C SER A 427 3.13 18.97 -15.21
N GLN A 428 1.85 18.64 -15.43
CA GLN A 428 1.07 19.16 -16.53
C GLN A 428 0.58 20.59 -16.29
N ALA A 429 0.71 21.21 -15.11
CA ALA A 429 0.29 22.60 -14.88
C ALA A 429 1.31 23.62 -15.42
N ASP A 430 0.83 24.77 -15.88
CA ASP A 430 1.67 25.87 -16.40
C ASP A 430 2.56 26.45 -15.29
N THR A 431 1.96 26.68 -14.11
CA THR A 431 2.65 27.14 -12.91
C THR A 431 2.47 26.14 -11.79
N ARG A 432 3.55 25.73 -11.12
CA ARG A 432 3.51 24.77 -10.01
C ARG A 432 4.43 25.19 -8.86
N LYS A 433 3.91 25.18 -7.64
CA LYS A 433 4.67 25.54 -6.43
C LYS A 433 4.32 24.62 -5.26
N TRP A 434 5.34 24.22 -4.53
CA TRP A 434 5.23 23.40 -3.32
C TRP A 434 5.70 24.18 -2.11
N MET A 435 4.90 24.17 -1.05
CA MET A 435 5.18 24.79 0.25
C MET A 435 5.50 23.67 1.25
N PRO A 436 6.76 23.24 1.37
CA PRO A 436 7.10 21.99 2.06
C PRO A 436 6.68 22.00 3.54
N TRP A 437 5.78 21.08 3.90
CA TRP A 437 5.42 20.69 5.27
C TRP A 437 5.08 21.84 6.22
N LYS A 438 4.40 22.86 5.68
CA LYS A 438 3.85 23.96 6.44
C LYS A 438 2.31 23.89 6.40
N HIS A 439 1.67 24.59 7.33
CA HIS A 439 0.22 24.63 7.46
C HIS A 439 -0.46 25.15 6.17
N ASP A 440 -1.66 24.64 5.87
CA ASP A 440 -2.37 24.89 4.61
C ASP A 440 -2.71 26.35 4.34
N GLY A 441 -2.81 27.20 5.37
CA GLY A 441 -3.02 28.64 5.22
C GLY A 441 -1.95 29.36 4.38
N GLN A 442 -0.80 28.74 4.12
CA GLN A 442 0.24 29.30 3.25
C GLN A 442 -0.09 29.24 1.76
N LEU A 443 -1.05 28.41 1.36
CA LEU A 443 -1.56 28.40 -0.01
C LEU A 443 -2.20 29.75 -0.37
N LEU A 444 -2.66 30.54 0.61
CA LEU A 444 -3.13 31.90 0.38
C LEU A 444 -2.05 32.83 -0.15
N GLU A 445 -0.80 32.67 0.31
CA GLU A 445 0.33 33.44 -0.24
C GLU A 445 0.59 33.08 -1.70
N LEU A 446 0.29 31.83 -2.09
CA LEU A 446 0.38 31.41 -3.49
C LEU A 446 -0.78 31.97 -4.34
N LEU A 447 -2.00 31.99 -3.81
CA LEU A 447 -3.15 32.59 -4.48
C LEU A 447 -2.95 34.09 -4.75
N LYS A 448 -2.27 34.81 -3.86
CA LYS A 448 -1.98 36.25 -4.05
C LYS A 448 -1.08 36.57 -5.25
N MET A 449 -0.38 35.58 -5.80
CA MET A 449 0.44 35.75 -7.01
C MET A 449 -0.32 35.46 -8.30
N VAL A 450 -1.57 35.00 -8.22
CA VAL A 450 -2.37 34.68 -9.40
C VAL A 450 -2.92 35.97 -10.01
N PRO A 451 -2.71 36.23 -11.31
CA PRO A 451 -3.25 37.43 -11.97
C PRO A 451 -4.78 37.42 -12.00
N ALA A 452 -5.38 38.53 -11.59
CA ALA A 452 -6.84 38.69 -11.53
C ALA A 452 -7.48 38.91 -12.91
N ASP A 453 -6.69 39.32 -13.91
CA ASP A 453 -7.10 39.62 -15.27
C ASP A 453 -7.05 38.41 -16.22
N GLN A 454 -6.71 37.23 -15.68
CA GLN A 454 -6.60 35.98 -16.44
C GLN A 454 -7.75 35.00 -16.11
N ASN A 455 -8.00 34.10 -17.06
CA ASN A 455 -8.81 32.92 -16.80
C ASN A 455 -7.93 31.88 -16.10
N ASN A 456 -8.18 31.64 -14.81
CA ASN A 456 -7.33 30.77 -14.00
C ASN A 456 -8.04 29.46 -13.65
N PHE A 457 -7.34 28.34 -13.80
CA PHE A 457 -7.73 27.06 -13.23
C PHE A 457 -6.71 26.66 -12.18
N ILE A 458 -7.10 26.64 -10.91
CA ILE A 458 -6.19 26.50 -9.78
C ILE A 458 -6.52 25.20 -9.05
N ILE A 459 -5.54 24.29 -8.97
CA ILE A 459 -5.58 23.15 -8.06
C ILE A 459 -4.84 23.53 -6.78
N LEU A 460 -5.54 23.48 -5.64
CA LEU A 460 -4.98 23.60 -4.31
C LEU A 460 -4.97 22.21 -3.66
N HIS A 461 -3.80 21.63 -3.47
CA HIS A 461 -3.64 20.29 -2.89
C HIS A 461 -3.15 20.38 -1.45
N LEU A 462 -4.08 20.18 -0.53
CA LEU A 462 -3.90 20.38 0.90
C LEU A 462 -3.09 19.26 1.54
N ASN A 463 -2.51 19.54 2.70
CA ASN A 463 -1.96 18.52 3.60
C ASN A 463 -3.03 18.04 4.61
N GLY A 464 -4.10 18.83 4.77
CA GLY A 464 -5.37 18.48 5.39
C GLY A 464 -5.22 17.82 6.75
N SER A 465 -5.97 16.73 6.93
CA SER A 465 -6.04 15.96 8.16
C SER A 465 -5.12 14.74 8.16
N HIS A 466 -4.03 14.77 7.40
CA HIS A 466 -3.07 13.68 7.35
C HIS A 466 -2.50 13.35 8.74
N TYR A 467 -2.26 12.07 9.02
CA TYR A 467 -1.86 11.56 10.34
C TYR A 467 -0.73 12.37 11.00
N ARG A 468 -0.77 12.42 12.35
CA ARG A 468 -0.17 13.47 13.19
C ARG A 468 -0.89 14.80 13.00
N TYR A 469 -2.19 14.77 13.25
CA TYR A 469 -3.13 15.85 12.99
C TYR A 469 -2.71 17.18 13.62
N ARG A 470 -2.15 17.14 14.84
CA ARG A 470 -1.62 18.31 15.55
C ARG A 470 -0.54 19.09 14.78
N ASP A 471 0.27 18.41 13.97
CA ASP A 471 1.35 19.03 13.20
C ASP A 471 0.82 19.73 11.95
N ARG A 472 -0.40 19.42 11.51
CA ARG A 472 -1.08 20.08 10.38
C ARG A 472 -1.55 21.48 10.75
N VAL A 473 -1.71 21.75 12.04
CA VAL A 473 -2.37 22.95 12.56
C VAL A 473 -1.38 23.91 13.24
N PRO A 474 -1.45 25.23 12.96
CA PRO A 474 -0.66 26.23 13.67
C PRO A 474 -0.79 26.12 15.18
N LYS A 475 0.30 26.35 15.91
CA LYS A 475 0.32 26.15 17.37
C LYS A 475 -0.78 26.92 18.09
N LYS A 476 -0.98 28.19 17.72
CA LYS A 476 -1.99 29.08 18.29
C LYS A 476 -3.41 28.62 17.96
N PHE A 477 -3.70 28.31 16.69
CA PHE A 477 -5.02 27.83 16.29
C PHE A 477 -5.43 26.59 17.09
N ALA A 478 -4.54 25.61 17.24
CA ALA A 478 -4.82 24.41 18.02
C ALA A 478 -4.96 24.63 19.54
N GLN A 479 -4.44 25.74 20.08
CA GLN A 479 -4.71 26.13 21.48
C GLN A 479 -6.11 26.74 21.59
N ASP A 480 -6.48 27.57 20.62
CA ASP A 480 -7.77 28.28 20.59
C ASP A 480 -8.95 27.34 20.22
N HIS A 481 -8.69 26.23 19.53
CA HIS A 481 -9.67 25.25 19.04
C HIS A 481 -9.37 23.84 19.57
N THR A 482 -9.48 23.65 20.89
CA THR A 482 -9.24 22.34 21.51
C THR A 482 -10.55 21.56 21.69
N PHE A 483 -10.61 20.36 21.11
CA PHE A 483 -11.72 19.42 21.28
C PHE A 483 -11.37 18.34 22.32
N SER A 484 -11.50 18.67 23.62
CA SER A 484 -11.13 17.77 24.73
C SER A 484 -12.23 16.81 25.17
N GLN A 485 -13.41 16.87 24.54
CA GLN A 485 -14.58 16.04 24.87
C GLN A 485 -14.46 14.61 24.32
N VAL A 486 -13.53 14.39 23.39
CA VAL A 486 -13.24 13.11 22.71
C VAL A 486 -11.83 12.64 23.05
N PRO A 487 -11.46 11.37 22.75
CA PRO A 487 -10.10 10.91 22.91
C PRO A 487 -9.10 11.85 22.24
N LYS A 488 -7.94 12.06 22.87
CA LYS A 488 -6.95 13.06 22.43
C LYS A 488 -6.63 13.01 20.92
N GLU A 489 -6.46 11.82 20.37
CA GLU A 489 -6.14 11.65 18.95
C GLU A 489 -7.30 12.07 18.04
N GLU A 490 -8.54 11.78 18.43
CA GLU A 490 -9.75 12.23 17.74
C GLU A 490 -9.90 13.76 17.86
N GLY A 491 -9.68 14.33 19.06
CA GLY A 491 -9.73 15.78 19.23
C GLY A 491 -8.66 16.52 18.43
N GLU A 492 -7.47 15.92 18.23
CA GLU A 492 -6.45 16.44 17.32
C GLU A 492 -6.88 16.33 15.85
N PHE A 493 -7.62 15.29 15.47
CA PHE A 493 -8.23 15.14 14.14
C PHE A 493 -9.29 16.22 13.91
N ASP A 494 -10.21 16.40 14.84
CA ASP A 494 -11.26 17.44 14.81
C ASP A 494 -10.66 18.85 14.69
N THR A 495 -9.58 19.10 15.43
CA THR A 495 -8.83 20.37 15.34
C THR A 495 -8.27 20.59 13.93
N SER A 496 -7.82 19.53 13.25
CA SER A 496 -7.32 19.62 11.87
C SER A 496 -8.43 19.85 10.84
N LEU A 497 -9.63 19.32 11.08
CA LEU A 497 -10.82 19.61 10.26
C LEU A 497 -11.23 21.08 10.41
N ALA A 498 -11.28 21.59 11.64
CA ALA A 498 -11.58 23.00 11.92
C ALA A 498 -10.56 23.95 11.27
N TYR A 499 -9.28 23.56 11.25
CA TYR A 499 -8.28 24.33 10.54
C TYR A 499 -8.45 24.29 9.02
N THR A 500 -8.83 23.14 8.46
CA THR A 500 -9.14 23.00 7.03
C THR A 500 -10.34 23.87 6.66
N ASP A 501 -11.39 23.91 7.49
CA ASP A 501 -12.56 24.78 7.35
C ASP A 501 -12.16 26.28 7.31
N GLU A 502 -11.28 26.73 8.23
CA GLU A 502 -10.76 28.12 8.21
C GLU A 502 -9.98 28.42 6.92
N VAL A 503 -9.15 27.48 6.45
CA VAL A 503 -8.40 27.66 5.20
C VAL A 503 -9.34 27.74 3.99
N LEU A 504 -10.36 26.87 3.90
CA LEU A 504 -11.36 26.91 2.84
C LEU A 504 -12.13 28.23 2.84
N GLN A 505 -12.51 28.73 4.01
CA GLN A 505 -13.12 30.05 4.17
C GLN A 505 -12.23 31.14 3.60
N GLN A 506 -10.94 31.16 3.96
CA GLN A 506 -10.01 32.18 3.51
C GLN A 506 -9.75 32.11 1.99
N VAL A 507 -9.67 30.90 1.43
CA VAL A 507 -9.56 30.67 -0.03
C VAL A 507 -10.78 31.23 -0.74
N TYR A 508 -11.98 30.91 -0.27
CA TYR A 508 -13.23 31.41 -0.83
C TYR A 508 -13.28 32.95 -0.79
N GLN A 509 -13.09 33.54 0.39
CA GLN A 509 -13.17 34.99 0.60
C GLN A 509 -12.16 35.75 -0.27
N TYR A 510 -10.91 35.29 -0.31
CA TYR A 510 -9.87 35.93 -1.12
C TYR A 510 -10.21 35.85 -2.61
N SER A 511 -10.55 34.65 -3.10
CA SER A 511 -10.77 34.41 -4.53
C SER A 511 -12.05 35.08 -5.03
N HIS A 512 -13.10 35.08 -4.20
CA HIS A 512 -14.34 35.81 -4.49
C HIS A 512 -14.10 37.30 -4.64
N LYS A 513 -13.26 37.89 -3.78
CA LYS A 513 -12.97 39.33 -3.78
C LYS A 513 -11.96 39.75 -4.86
N HIS A 514 -10.97 38.93 -5.14
CA HIS A 514 -9.79 39.34 -5.91
C HIS A 514 -9.58 38.60 -7.23
N LEU A 515 -10.13 37.40 -7.41
CA LEU A 515 -9.84 36.53 -8.55
C LEU A 515 -11.07 36.28 -9.45
N ASN A 516 -12.17 37.00 -9.23
CA ASN A 516 -13.42 36.82 -9.97
C ASN A 516 -13.84 35.33 -10.02
N LEU A 517 -13.98 34.74 -8.83
CA LEU A 517 -14.29 33.33 -8.63
C LEU A 517 -15.64 32.95 -9.28
N GLN A 518 -15.61 32.00 -10.21
CA GLN A 518 -16.81 31.45 -10.86
C GLN A 518 -17.24 30.12 -10.25
N VAL A 519 -16.28 29.23 -9.99
CA VAL A 519 -16.51 27.89 -9.47
C VAL A 519 -15.45 27.56 -8.42
N MET A 520 -15.87 26.98 -7.30
CA MET A 520 -14.95 26.35 -6.34
C MET A 520 -15.48 24.97 -5.98
N VAL A 521 -14.64 23.95 -6.09
CA VAL A 521 -14.98 22.56 -5.74
C VAL A 521 -14.04 22.12 -4.63
N TYR A 522 -14.58 21.56 -3.55
CA TYR A 522 -13.81 20.91 -2.50
C TYR A 522 -14.22 19.43 -2.43
N PHE A 523 -13.22 18.54 -2.35
CA PHE A 523 -13.42 17.13 -2.02
C PHE A 523 -12.17 16.58 -1.32
N SER A 524 -12.32 15.61 -0.43
CA SER A 524 -11.17 14.88 0.12
C SER A 524 -10.73 13.73 -0.80
N ASP A 525 -9.44 13.44 -0.83
CA ASP A 525 -8.89 12.30 -1.55
C ASP A 525 -9.39 10.96 -0.97
N HIS A 526 -9.43 10.83 0.35
CA HIS A 526 -10.01 9.73 1.13
C HIS A 526 -10.39 10.20 2.54
N GLY A 527 -11.03 9.32 3.31
CA GLY A 527 -11.36 9.52 4.73
C GLY A 527 -10.29 8.93 5.65
N GLU A 528 -10.63 8.69 6.92
CA GLU A 528 -9.69 8.20 7.93
C GLU A 528 -10.43 7.34 8.95
N ASN A 529 -9.88 6.16 9.24
CA ASN A 529 -10.33 5.36 10.37
C ASN A 529 -9.42 5.62 11.58
N MET A 530 -9.98 5.95 12.74
CA MET A 530 -9.16 6.29 13.91
C MET A 530 -8.28 5.15 14.43
N LYS A 531 -8.61 3.88 14.13
CA LYS A 531 -7.85 2.70 14.57
C LYS A 531 -6.79 2.23 13.57
N TYR A 532 -7.17 2.10 12.31
CA TYR A 532 -6.34 1.51 11.24
C TYR A 532 -5.78 2.55 10.27
N LYS A 533 -6.18 3.81 10.40
CA LYS A 533 -5.89 4.89 9.45
C LYS A 533 -6.45 4.56 8.06
N HIS A 534 -5.78 4.98 7.01
CA HIS A 534 -6.19 4.83 5.62
C HIS A 534 -5.35 3.74 4.92
N VAL A 535 -5.53 2.49 5.37
CA VAL A 535 -4.90 1.32 4.74
C VAL A 535 -5.84 0.69 3.72
N SER A 536 -5.30 -0.13 2.82
CA SER A 536 -6.11 -0.99 1.93
C SER A 536 -6.83 -2.08 2.71
N HIS A 537 -6.15 -2.72 3.66
CA HIS A 537 -6.73 -3.76 4.51
C HIS A 537 -6.22 -3.70 5.95
N PRO A 538 -7.10 -3.84 6.96
CA PRO A 538 -8.55 -4.06 6.84
C PRO A 538 -9.27 -2.79 6.38
N PHE A 539 -10.26 -2.95 5.49
CA PHE A 539 -11.05 -1.84 4.96
C PHE A 539 -12.28 -1.58 5.84
N THR A 540 -12.58 -0.30 6.05
CA THR A 540 -13.84 0.19 6.65
C THR A 540 -14.32 1.42 5.89
N PHE A 541 -15.64 1.63 5.80
CA PHE A 541 -16.21 2.67 4.95
C PHE A 541 -15.87 4.11 5.37
N ASP A 542 -15.58 4.36 6.64
CA ASP A 542 -15.06 5.66 7.13
C ASP A 542 -13.72 6.06 6.49
N MET A 543 -12.95 5.11 5.96
CA MET A 543 -11.74 5.38 5.15
C MET A 543 -12.05 5.98 3.78
N VAL A 544 -13.30 5.92 3.31
CA VAL A 544 -13.71 6.42 1.98
C VAL A 544 -14.94 7.33 2.03
N ARG A 545 -15.54 7.61 3.18
CA ARG A 545 -16.61 8.61 3.31
C ARG A 545 -16.02 10.01 3.38
N ILE A 546 -16.07 10.75 2.29
CA ILE A 546 -15.38 12.04 2.14
C ILE A 546 -16.35 13.23 2.14
N PRO A 547 -15.93 14.42 2.59
CA PRO A 547 -16.67 15.65 2.34
C PRO A 547 -16.56 16.03 0.87
N MET A 548 -17.63 16.63 0.34
CA MET A 548 -17.62 17.26 -0.98
C MET A 548 -18.67 18.38 -1.06
N TRP A 549 -18.28 19.54 -1.59
CA TRP A 549 -19.22 20.57 -1.97
C TRP A 549 -18.74 21.36 -3.20
N ILE A 550 -19.69 22.01 -3.87
CA ILE A 550 -19.47 22.85 -5.05
C ILE A 550 -20.08 24.23 -4.79
N TYR A 551 -19.32 25.28 -5.07
CA TYR A 551 -19.77 26.66 -5.13
C TYR A 551 -19.89 27.14 -6.57
N LEU A 552 -21.00 27.82 -6.88
CA LEU A 552 -21.23 28.54 -8.13
C LEU A 552 -21.53 30.01 -7.87
N SER A 553 -20.79 30.90 -8.55
CA SER A 553 -21.00 32.34 -8.45
C SER A 553 -22.41 32.74 -8.93
N PRO A 554 -22.95 33.89 -8.46
CA PRO A 554 -24.22 34.40 -8.98
C PRO A 554 -24.20 34.62 -10.50
N ALA A 555 -23.05 35.01 -11.07
CA ALA A 555 -22.90 35.19 -12.51
C ALA A 555 -22.95 33.86 -13.25
N TYR A 556 -22.29 32.82 -12.71
CA TYR A 556 -22.34 31.47 -13.25
C TYR A 556 -23.77 30.93 -13.27
N ARG A 557 -24.48 31.01 -12.13
CA ARG A 557 -25.86 30.50 -12.03
C ARG A 557 -26.83 31.19 -12.99
N ARG A 558 -26.61 32.47 -13.32
CA ARG A 558 -27.38 33.17 -14.36
C ARG A 558 -27.03 32.70 -15.77
N ALA A 559 -25.75 32.45 -16.05
CA ALA A 559 -25.28 32.04 -17.37
C ALA A 559 -25.60 30.57 -17.69
N TYR A 560 -25.67 29.70 -16.66
CA TYR A 560 -25.86 28.25 -16.74
C TYR A 560 -26.84 27.74 -15.66
N PRO A 561 -28.12 28.14 -15.70
CA PRO A 561 -29.09 27.77 -14.66
C PRO A 561 -29.39 26.26 -14.62
N ALA A 562 -29.24 25.55 -15.74
CA ALA A 562 -29.41 24.10 -15.80
C ALA A 562 -28.41 23.35 -14.92
N THR A 563 -27.15 23.81 -14.88
CA THR A 563 -26.10 23.24 -14.03
C THR A 563 -26.46 23.38 -12.55
N GLY A 564 -26.88 24.58 -12.12
CA GLY A 564 -27.29 24.81 -10.72
C GLY A 564 -28.49 23.96 -10.31
N LYS A 565 -29.49 23.79 -11.20
CA LYS A 565 -30.64 22.91 -10.96
C LYS A 565 -30.24 21.44 -10.87
N ALA A 566 -29.33 20.98 -11.72
CA ALA A 566 -28.83 19.61 -11.68
C ALA A 566 -28.08 19.32 -10.38
N LEU A 567 -27.17 20.20 -9.96
CA LEU A 567 -26.47 20.06 -8.68
C LEU A 567 -27.45 19.99 -7.50
N GLN A 568 -28.45 20.87 -7.47
CA GLN A 568 -29.50 20.86 -6.44
C GLN A 568 -30.29 19.55 -6.42
N ALA A 569 -30.65 19.03 -7.60
CA ALA A 569 -31.38 17.77 -7.73
C ALA A 569 -30.55 16.56 -7.26
N HIS A 570 -29.21 16.66 -7.33
CA HIS A 570 -28.29 15.56 -7.05
C HIS A 570 -27.61 15.63 -5.66
N GLU A 571 -27.92 16.62 -4.81
CA GLU A 571 -27.31 16.77 -3.48
C GLU A 571 -27.35 15.48 -2.64
N ASN A 572 -28.44 14.72 -2.74
CA ASN A 572 -28.65 13.49 -1.97
C ASN A 572 -28.40 12.21 -2.79
N THR A 573 -27.68 12.29 -3.91
CA THR A 573 -27.26 11.13 -4.69
C THR A 573 -25.85 10.71 -4.33
N VAL A 574 -25.53 9.42 -4.57
CA VAL A 574 -24.18 8.91 -4.34
C VAL A 574 -23.23 9.49 -5.37
N PHE A 575 -22.05 9.89 -4.92
CA PHE A 575 -20.95 10.35 -5.75
C PHE A 575 -19.66 9.61 -5.37
N THR A 576 -18.80 9.35 -6.33
CA THR A 576 -17.45 8.82 -6.09
C THR A 576 -16.41 9.77 -6.71
N ASN A 577 -15.31 10.06 -6.00
CA ASN A 577 -14.38 11.11 -6.42
C ASN A 577 -13.58 10.81 -7.71
N ASP A 578 -13.62 9.58 -8.23
CA ASP A 578 -13.16 9.26 -9.59
C ASP A 578 -14.01 9.93 -10.69
N LEU A 579 -15.13 10.57 -10.32
CA LEU A 579 -16.02 11.33 -11.21
C LEU A 579 -15.81 12.85 -11.16
N ILE A 580 -14.77 13.31 -10.44
CA ILE A 580 -14.39 14.73 -10.40
C ILE A 580 -13.99 15.22 -11.79
N PHE A 581 -13.35 14.38 -12.61
CA PHE A 581 -12.98 14.73 -13.98
C PHE A 581 -14.21 15.15 -14.79
N GLU A 582 -15.25 14.32 -14.83
CA GLU A 582 -16.49 14.55 -15.58
C GLU A 582 -17.25 15.74 -15.01
N THR A 583 -17.37 15.82 -13.69
CA THR A 583 -18.06 16.92 -13.02
C THR A 583 -17.39 18.26 -13.30
N VAL A 584 -16.05 18.34 -13.21
CA VAL A 584 -15.33 19.58 -13.51
C VAL A 584 -15.39 19.91 -15.01
N CYS A 585 -15.35 18.92 -15.91
CA CYS A 585 -15.57 19.15 -17.35
C CYS A 585 -16.93 19.83 -17.62
N GLY A 586 -17.99 19.38 -16.94
CA GLY A 586 -19.31 19.99 -16.99
C GLY A 586 -19.32 21.40 -16.43
N LEU A 587 -18.72 21.62 -15.25
CA LEU A 587 -18.64 22.92 -14.59
C LEU A 587 -17.87 23.96 -15.42
N ILE A 588 -16.79 23.57 -16.09
CA ILE A 588 -16.05 24.48 -16.99
C ILE A 588 -16.63 24.51 -18.42
N GLN A 589 -17.77 23.86 -18.64
CA GLN A 589 -18.51 23.85 -19.91
C GLN A 589 -17.66 23.39 -21.10
N ALA A 590 -16.72 22.47 -20.86
CA ALA A 590 -15.77 21.98 -21.86
C ALA A 590 -15.87 20.45 -22.02
N PRO A 591 -17.03 19.91 -22.45
CA PRO A 591 -17.17 18.49 -22.71
C PRO A 591 -16.17 18.08 -23.80
N SER A 592 -15.33 17.10 -23.48
CA SER A 592 -14.34 16.55 -24.40
C SER A 592 -14.81 15.23 -25.01
N ASN A 593 -14.06 14.69 -25.96
CA ASN A 593 -14.24 13.31 -26.45
C ASN A 593 -14.05 12.21 -25.37
N HIS A 594 -13.65 12.57 -24.15
CA HIS A 594 -13.53 11.67 -22.99
C HIS A 594 -14.61 11.92 -21.92
N TYR A 595 -15.53 12.86 -22.15
CA TYR A 595 -16.59 13.21 -21.20
C TYR A 595 -17.81 12.30 -21.36
N ASN A 596 -18.39 11.87 -20.23
CA ASN A 596 -19.67 11.16 -20.20
C ASN A 596 -20.65 11.90 -19.27
N PRO A 597 -21.78 12.44 -19.79
CA PRO A 597 -22.76 13.16 -18.97
C PRO A 597 -23.47 12.29 -17.92
N GLN A 598 -23.39 10.97 -18.01
CA GLN A 598 -23.94 10.06 -16.98
C GLN A 598 -23.10 10.02 -15.70
N TYR A 599 -21.86 10.52 -15.76
CA TYR A 599 -20.92 10.59 -14.63
C TYR A 599 -20.67 12.03 -14.16
N ASP A 600 -21.36 13.01 -14.75
CA ASP A 600 -21.24 14.42 -14.39
C ASP A 600 -22.37 14.81 -13.41
N LEU A 601 -22.00 15.06 -12.15
CA LEU A 601 -22.93 15.44 -11.08
C LEU A 601 -23.68 16.75 -11.40
N SER A 602 -23.10 17.58 -12.26
CA SER A 602 -23.64 18.89 -12.68
C SER A 602 -24.53 18.81 -13.93
N HIS A 603 -24.77 17.60 -14.46
CA HIS A 603 -25.59 17.36 -15.64
C HIS A 603 -26.87 16.56 -15.30
N PRO A 604 -28.05 16.88 -15.86
CA PRO A 604 -29.31 16.16 -15.58
C PRO A 604 -29.35 14.66 -15.90
N ALA A 605 -28.32 14.14 -16.58
CA ALA A 605 -28.24 12.73 -16.99
C ALA A 605 -27.42 11.87 -16.01
N TYR A 606 -26.94 12.46 -14.92
CA TYR A 606 -26.18 11.75 -13.88
C TYR A 606 -26.91 10.47 -13.44
N ALA A 607 -26.19 9.34 -13.47
CA ALA A 607 -26.80 8.01 -13.36
C ALA A 607 -26.18 7.14 -12.26
N ILE A 608 -25.30 7.69 -11.42
CA ILE A 608 -24.70 6.95 -10.31
C ILE A 608 -25.67 6.92 -9.14
N THR A 609 -25.92 5.72 -8.64
CA THR A 609 -26.83 5.44 -7.54
C THR A 609 -26.13 4.59 -6.50
N LYS A 610 -26.73 4.45 -5.33
CA LYS A 610 -26.25 3.53 -4.29
C LYS A 610 -26.02 2.11 -4.81
N ASP A 611 -26.88 1.64 -5.72
CA ASP A 611 -26.90 0.25 -6.17
C ASP A 611 -25.81 -0.06 -7.21
N ASN A 612 -25.31 0.96 -7.93
CA ASN A 612 -24.27 0.79 -8.95
C ASN A 612 -22.90 1.38 -8.56
N ALA A 613 -22.85 2.21 -7.51
CA ALA A 613 -21.64 2.85 -7.07
C ALA A 613 -20.67 1.88 -6.39
N LYS A 614 -19.36 2.12 -6.60
CA LYS A 614 -18.29 1.24 -6.10
C LYS A 614 -17.18 2.04 -5.43
N THR A 615 -16.38 1.37 -4.62
CA THR A 615 -15.16 1.91 -4.03
C THR A 615 -14.05 0.86 -4.04
N MET A 616 -12.86 1.23 -3.59
CA MET A 616 -11.64 0.42 -3.61
C MET A 616 -11.37 -0.18 -4.99
N ARG A 617 -11.45 0.65 -6.04
CA ARG A 617 -11.30 0.25 -7.45
C ARG A 617 -12.23 -0.90 -7.87
N GLY A 618 -13.47 -0.85 -7.38
CA GLY A 618 -14.50 -1.81 -7.74
C GLY A 618 -14.56 -3.07 -6.88
N GLU A 619 -13.73 -3.18 -5.83
CA GLU A 619 -13.74 -4.33 -4.92
C GLU A 619 -15.00 -4.37 -4.04
N TYR A 620 -15.48 -3.21 -3.58
CA TYR A 620 -16.64 -3.09 -2.69
C TYR A 620 -17.76 -2.26 -3.33
N SER A 621 -19.01 -2.69 -3.12
CA SER A 621 -20.20 -1.92 -3.47
C SER A 621 -20.50 -0.87 -2.39
N ILE A 622 -20.88 0.35 -2.77
CA ILE A 622 -21.30 1.39 -1.79
C ILE A 622 -22.58 0.97 -1.04
N GLN A 623 -23.40 0.09 -1.62
CA GLN A 623 -24.58 -0.45 -0.93
C GLN A 623 -24.23 -1.26 0.32
N GLU A 624 -23.01 -1.80 0.41
CA GLU A 624 -22.52 -2.56 1.58
C GLU A 624 -22.13 -1.65 2.75
N ASP A 625 -22.19 -0.33 2.58
CA ASP A 625 -21.92 0.62 3.65
C ASP A 625 -22.98 0.48 4.79
N PRO A 626 -22.58 0.16 6.03
CA PRO A 626 -23.50 0.02 7.16
C PRO A 626 -24.33 1.28 7.48
N ILE A 627 -23.96 2.46 6.94
CA ILE A 627 -24.75 3.69 7.09
C ILE A 627 -26.14 3.56 6.44
N TRP A 628 -26.31 2.66 5.47
CA TRP A 628 -27.60 2.41 4.83
C TRP A 628 -28.54 1.57 5.69
N GLU A 629 -28.01 0.66 6.52
CA GLU A 629 -28.81 -0.17 7.43
C GLU A 629 -29.41 0.65 8.58
N LYS A 630 -28.69 1.68 9.05
CA LYS A 630 -29.16 2.55 10.14
C LYS A 630 -30.41 3.37 9.77
N LYS A 631 -30.68 3.61 8.49
CA LYS A 631 -31.82 4.43 8.04
C LYS A 631 -33.13 3.66 7.84
N THR A 632 -33.09 2.32 7.82
CA THR A 632 -34.29 1.49 7.62
C THR A 632 -35.05 1.16 8.92
N GLY A 633 -34.62 1.70 10.06
CA GLY A 633 -35.22 1.43 11.38
C GLY A 633 -36.17 2.53 11.92
N GLU A 634 -36.47 3.57 11.15
CA GLU A 634 -37.36 4.68 11.54
C GLU A 634 -38.65 4.79 10.69
N GLU A 635 -38.99 3.75 9.93
CA GLU A 635 -40.34 3.59 9.36
C GLU A 635 -40.98 2.33 9.96
N ASP A 636 -41.55 2.46 11.17
CA ASP A 636 -42.64 1.61 11.70
C ASP A 636 -43.50 2.41 12.70
#